data_AF-A0A7C7NG40-F1
#
_entry.id   AF-A0A7C7NG40-F1
#
_cell.length_a   1.000
_cell.length_b   1.000
_cell.length_c   1.000
_cell.angle_alpha   90.00
_cell.angle_beta   90.00
_cell.angle_gamma   90.00
#
_symmetry.space_group_name_H-M   'P 1'
#
loop_
_entity.id
_entity.type
_entity.pdbx_description
1 polymer ?
#
loop_
_entity_poly.entity_id
_entity_poly.type
_entity_poly.pdbx_seq_one_letter_code
_entity_poly.pdbx_strand_id
1 'polypeptide(L)'
;MPISVSEELPKLDLTETQRICARCGQTTAIGEEACNSCNYTDASLGILNSIVAGDTQQTSRLLNAKPAIIHTITSKHAWTLLHMAASGGNVRLVDLLLRHGSQVNAQNIFGKTALHYAALKGHVQIVGLLLDNNADLSILFEGKSAVQHASENDQHQVVELLKSKGS
;
A
#
# COMPACT_ATOMS: atom_id res chain seq x y z
N MET A 1 35.53 -25.15 37.30
CA MET A 1 34.06 -25.08 37.35
C MET A 1 33.58 -24.23 36.18
N PRO A 2 33.12 -24.83 35.07
CA PRO A 2 32.49 -24.09 33.99
C PRO A 2 30.98 -23.94 34.25
N ILE A 3 30.47 -22.73 34.03
CA ILE A 3 29.04 -22.42 34.06
C ILE A 3 28.47 -22.84 32.70
N SER A 4 27.55 -23.80 32.70
CA SER A 4 26.76 -24.17 31.53
C SER A 4 25.71 -23.09 31.29
N VAL A 5 25.88 -22.27 30.25
CA VAL A 5 24.82 -21.39 29.74
C VAL A 5 23.96 -22.19 28.75
N SER A 6 22.92 -22.80 29.29
CA SER A 6 21.76 -23.28 28.52
C SER A 6 20.78 -22.12 28.37
N GLU A 7 21.07 -21.13 27.53
CA GLU A 7 20.00 -20.23 27.04
C GLU A 7 19.19 -21.02 26.00
N GLU A 8 18.19 -21.75 26.47
CA GLU A 8 17.06 -22.12 25.61
C GLU A 8 16.40 -20.82 25.12
N LEU A 9 16.47 -20.54 23.81
CA LEU A 9 15.60 -19.56 23.19
C LEU A 9 14.14 -19.86 23.61
N PRO A 10 13.33 -18.84 23.97
CA PRO A 10 11.93 -19.07 24.29
C PRO A 10 11.25 -19.71 23.09
N LYS A 11 10.72 -20.92 23.29
CA LYS A 11 9.90 -21.64 22.31
C LYS A 11 8.68 -20.77 22.03
N LEU A 12 8.53 -20.33 20.78
CA LEU A 12 7.34 -19.62 20.32
C LEU A 12 6.16 -20.58 20.42
N ASP A 13 5.36 -20.43 21.47
CA ASP A 13 4.16 -21.22 21.69
C ASP A 13 3.09 -20.84 20.65
N LEU A 14 2.83 -21.75 19.71
CA LEU A 14 1.84 -21.57 18.63
C LEU A 14 0.38 -21.66 19.13
N THR A 15 0.12 -21.57 20.45
CA THR A 15 -1.22 -21.51 21.05
C THR A 15 -1.68 -20.13 21.49
N GLU A 16 -0.82 -19.10 21.43
CA GLU A 16 -1.23 -17.71 21.70
C GLU A 16 -2.11 -17.18 20.57
N THR A 17 -3.40 -17.48 20.64
CA THR A 17 -4.46 -17.00 19.74
C THR A 17 -4.90 -15.57 20.09
N GLN A 18 -4.13 -14.83 20.89
CA GLN A 18 -4.45 -13.48 21.35
C GLN A 18 -3.23 -12.56 21.24
N ARG A 19 -3.44 -11.28 20.88
CA ARG A 19 -2.44 -10.20 20.89
C ARG A 19 -2.84 -9.10 21.87
N ILE A 20 -1.88 -8.35 22.41
CA ILE A 20 -2.17 -7.19 23.26
C ILE A 20 -2.44 -5.96 22.39
N CYS A 21 -3.56 -5.28 22.63
CA CYS A 21 -3.93 -4.04 21.97
C CYS A 21 -2.97 -2.91 22.38
N ALA A 22 -2.24 -2.35 21.41
CA ALA A 22 -1.24 -1.30 21.65
C ALA A 22 -1.82 0.02 22.19
N ARG A 23 -3.14 0.22 22.15
CA ARG A 23 -3.80 1.45 22.63
C ARG A 23 -4.39 1.30 24.03
N CYS A 24 -5.08 0.21 24.32
CA CYS A 24 -5.77 0.02 25.60
C CYS A 24 -5.20 -1.11 26.46
N GLY A 25 -4.15 -1.81 26.00
CA GLY A 25 -3.46 -2.85 26.76
C GLY A 25 -4.24 -4.14 26.94
N GLN A 26 -5.42 -4.26 26.33
CA GLN A 26 -6.28 -5.44 26.46
C GLN A 26 -5.97 -6.51 25.41
N THR A 27 -6.14 -7.78 25.78
CA THR A 27 -6.02 -8.92 24.88
C THR A 27 -7.14 -8.92 23.83
N THR A 28 -6.76 -9.16 22.56
CA THR A 28 -7.63 -9.20 21.38
C THR A 28 -7.35 -10.51 20.64
N ALA A 29 -8.37 -11.18 20.09
CA ALA A 29 -8.13 -12.43 19.39
C ALA A 29 -7.35 -12.20 18.08
N ILE A 30 -6.42 -13.10 17.77
CA ILE A 30 -5.69 -13.09 16.51
C ILE A 30 -6.68 -13.50 15.41
N GLY A 31 -7.09 -12.51 14.60
CA GLY A 31 -8.10 -12.66 13.56
C GLY A 31 -9.19 -11.58 13.62
N GLU A 32 -9.30 -10.85 14.73
CA GLU A 32 -10.22 -9.70 14.85
C GLU A 32 -9.60 -8.45 14.21
N GLU A 33 -10.39 -7.75 13.39
CA GLU A 33 -9.94 -6.55 12.67
C GLU A 33 -9.74 -5.33 13.59
N ALA A 34 -10.36 -5.38 14.77
CA ALA A 34 -10.33 -4.35 15.80
C ALA A 34 -10.31 -4.95 17.20
N CYS A 35 -9.70 -4.25 18.15
CA CYS A 35 -9.85 -4.52 19.56
C CYS A 35 -11.28 -4.19 20.00
N ASN A 36 -12.06 -5.20 20.41
CA ASN A 36 -13.48 -5.05 20.77
C ASN A 36 -13.75 -4.08 21.93
N SER A 37 -12.78 -3.83 22.82
CA SER A 37 -13.00 -2.95 23.98
C SER A 37 -12.81 -1.46 23.68
N CYS A 38 -11.80 -1.11 22.89
CA CYS A 38 -11.49 0.28 22.57
C CYS A 38 -11.67 0.61 21.08
N ASN A 39 -12.27 -0.32 20.33
CA ASN A 39 -12.44 -0.32 18.87
C ASN A 39 -11.13 0.03 18.12
N TYR A 40 -9.98 -0.39 18.69
CA TYR A 40 -8.66 -0.11 18.14
C TYR A 40 -8.34 -1.13 17.05
N THR A 41 -8.51 -0.73 15.80
CA THR A 41 -8.01 -1.50 14.65
C THR A 41 -6.49 -1.50 14.65
N ASP A 42 -5.88 -2.58 14.17
CA ASP A 42 -4.56 -2.43 13.57
C ASP A 42 -4.76 -1.37 12.49
N ALA A 43 -4.31 -0.13 12.73
CA ALA A 43 -4.65 0.99 11.87
C ALA A 43 -4.22 0.72 10.42
N SER A 44 -3.23 -0.15 10.25
CA SER A 44 -2.81 -0.76 8.99
C SER A 44 -3.96 -1.54 8.35
N LEU A 45 -4.61 -2.48 9.04
CA LEU A 45 -5.75 -3.24 8.50
C LEU A 45 -6.98 -2.35 8.22
N GLY A 46 -7.28 -1.41 9.12
CA GLY A 46 -8.40 -0.49 8.95
C GLY A 46 -8.27 0.40 7.72
N ILE A 47 -7.06 0.92 7.45
CA ILE A 47 -6.85 1.73 6.24
C ILE A 47 -6.92 0.87 4.97
N LEU A 48 -6.49 -0.39 5.02
CA LEU A 48 -6.60 -1.30 3.87
C LEU A 48 -8.04 -1.60 3.50
N ASN A 49 -8.87 -1.98 4.48
CA ASN A 49 -10.28 -2.24 4.25
C ASN A 49 -10.97 -0.99 3.67
N SER A 50 -10.64 0.20 4.17
CA SER A 50 -11.17 1.46 3.61
C SER A 50 -10.79 1.68 2.16
N ILE A 51 -9.54 1.39 1.76
CA ILE A 51 -9.08 1.56 0.37
C ILE A 51 -9.72 0.52 -0.55
N VAL A 52 -9.78 -0.74 -0.12
CA VAL A 52 -10.39 -1.83 -0.89
C VAL A 52 -11.90 -1.58 -1.08
N ALA A 53 -12.57 -1.06 -0.05
CA ALA A 53 -13.97 -0.66 -0.12
C ALA A 53 -14.20 0.65 -0.88
N GLY A 54 -13.15 1.42 -1.18
CA GLY A 54 -13.26 2.75 -1.81
C GLY A 54 -13.72 3.87 -0.87
N ASP A 55 -13.76 3.63 0.45
CA ASP A 55 -14.20 4.59 1.46
C ASP A 55 -13.16 5.70 1.69
N THR A 56 -13.26 6.72 0.85
CA THR A 56 -12.37 7.90 0.89
C THR A 56 -12.51 8.68 2.21
N GLN A 57 -13.68 8.65 2.85
CA GLN A 57 -13.91 9.38 4.09
C GLN A 57 -13.20 8.70 5.25
N GLN A 58 -13.33 7.37 5.37
CA GLN A 58 -12.62 6.60 6.37
C GLN A 58 -11.11 6.64 6.13
N THR A 59 -10.65 6.51 4.88
CA THR A 59 -9.22 6.67 4.56
C THR A 59 -8.70 8.04 5.00
N SER A 60 -9.42 9.13 4.69
CA SER A 60 -9.00 10.49 5.10
C SER A 60 -8.96 10.67 6.61
N ARG A 61 -9.96 10.16 7.34
CA ARG A 61 -9.97 10.19 8.81
C ARG A 61 -8.75 9.46 9.39
N LEU A 62 -8.41 8.29 8.86
CA LEU A 62 -7.26 7.50 9.33
C LEU A 62 -5.92 8.18 9.03
N LEU A 63 -5.76 8.75 7.84
CA LEU A 63 -4.55 9.51 7.46
C LEU A 63 -4.37 10.77 8.32
N ASN A 64 -5.45 11.48 8.64
CA ASN A 64 -5.41 12.62 9.53
C ASN A 64 -5.09 12.23 10.98
N ALA A 65 -5.63 11.11 11.46
CA ALA A 65 -5.38 10.62 12.81
C ALA A 65 -3.95 10.08 12.98
N LYS A 66 -3.38 9.46 11.93
CA LYS A 66 -2.03 8.89 11.96
C LYS A 66 -1.32 9.09 10.61
N PRO A 67 -0.69 10.27 10.37
CA PRO A 67 -0.05 10.58 9.08
C PRO A 67 1.03 9.60 8.67
N ALA A 68 1.82 9.07 9.63
CA ALA A 68 2.90 8.12 9.37
C ALA A 68 2.44 6.81 8.70
N ILE A 69 1.14 6.50 8.74
CA ILE A 69 0.60 5.28 8.11
C ILE A 69 0.74 5.31 6.58
N ILE A 70 0.89 6.49 5.97
CA ILE A 70 1.02 6.66 4.51
C ILE A 70 2.25 5.97 3.92
N HIS A 71 3.32 5.83 4.71
CA HIS A 71 4.57 5.17 4.32
C HIS A 71 4.64 3.69 4.70
N THR A 72 3.57 3.16 5.30
CA THR A 72 3.55 1.78 5.76
C THR A 72 3.38 0.82 4.59
N ILE A 73 4.19 -0.25 4.59
CA ILE A 73 4.03 -1.39 3.68
C ILE A 73 2.92 -2.27 4.24
N THR A 74 1.97 -2.65 3.39
CA THR A 74 0.70 -3.20 3.85
C THR A 74 0.45 -4.65 3.45
N SER A 75 1.41 -5.30 2.77
CA SER A 75 1.31 -6.70 2.39
C SER A 75 2.67 -7.40 2.38
N LYS A 76 2.64 -8.75 2.37
CA LYS A 76 3.82 -9.60 2.18
C LYS A 76 4.57 -9.35 0.87
N HIS A 77 3.94 -8.66 -0.08
CA HIS A 77 4.50 -8.32 -1.38
C HIS A 77 4.98 -6.88 -1.46
N ALA A 78 5.16 -6.20 -0.32
CA ALA A 78 5.54 -4.81 -0.24
C ALA A 78 4.59 -3.85 -0.97
N TRP A 79 3.29 -4.13 -0.99
CA TRP A 79 2.33 -3.17 -1.53
C TRP A 79 2.20 -1.97 -0.61
N THR A 80 2.10 -0.79 -1.22
CA THR A 80 1.76 0.45 -0.52
C THR A 80 0.28 0.77 -0.75
N LEU A 81 -0.25 1.72 0.03
CA LEU A 81 -1.61 2.23 -0.14
C LEU A 81 -1.83 2.76 -1.58
N LEU A 82 -0.82 3.43 -2.15
CA LEU A 82 -0.88 3.97 -3.51
C LEU A 82 -0.95 2.87 -4.58
N HIS A 83 -0.26 1.74 -4.39
CA HIS A 83 -0.38 0.59 -5.29
C HIS A 83 -1.81 0.06 -5.33
N MET A 84 -2.45 -0.08 -4.16
CA MET A 84 -3.83 -0.58 -4.09
C MET A 84 -4.82 0.39 -4.72
N ALA A 85 -4.72 1.68 -4.39
CA ALA A 85 -5.61 2.70 -4.96
C ALA A 85 -5.44 2.81 -6.49
N ALA A 86 -4.20 2.77 -6.99
CA ALA A 86 -3.90 2.79 -8.42
C ALA A 86 -4.41 1.53 -9.13
N SER A 87 -4.21 0.35 -8.54
CA SER A 87 -4.71 -0.93 -9.07
C SER A 87 -6.24 -1.03 -9.05
N GLY A 88 -6.90 -0.36 -8.11
CA GLY A 88 -8.35 -0.32 -7.97
C GLY A 88 -9.05 0.74 -8.84
N GLY A 89 -8.30 1.60 -9.53
CA GLY A 89 -8.90 2.64 -10.38
C GLY A 89 -9.56 3.79 -9.62
N ASN A 90 -9.33 3.93 -8.30
CA ASN A 90 -9.97 4.96 -7.49
C ASN A 90 -9.16 6.26 -7.50
N VAL A 91 -9.51 7.15 -8.43
CA VAL A 91 -8.89 8.47 -8.64
C VAL A 91 -8.88 9.32 -7.37
N ARG A 92 -9.98 9.33 -6.61
CA ARG A 92 -10.09 10.14 -5.38
C ARG A 92 -9.15 9.65 -4.29
N LEU A 93 -9.02 8.33 -4.14
CA LEU A 93 -8.08 7.75 -3.18
C LEU A 93 -6.63 8.02 -3.61
N VAL A 94 -6.30 7.94 -4.90
CA VAL A 94 -4.96 8.27 -5.38
C VAL A 94 -4.62 9.73 -5.07
N ASP A 95 -5.50 10.68 -5.41
CA ASP A 95 -5.29 12.11 -5.11
C ASP A 95 -5.13 12.35 -3.60
N LEU A 96 -5.98 11.73 -2.78
CA LEU A 96 -5.88 11.82 -1.31
C LEU A 96 -4.52 11.30 -0.80
N LEU A 97 -4.09 10.13 -1.24
CA LEU A 97 -2.83 9.52 -0.78
C LEU A 97 -1.61 10.36 -1.21
N LEU A 98 -1.62 10.91 -2.43
CA LEU A 98 -0.56 11.79 -2.92
C LEU A 98 -0.46 13.08 -2.10
N ARG A 99 -1.61 13.72 -1.79
CA ARG A 99 -1.65 14.91 -0.92
C ARG A 99 -1.11 14.66 0.49
N HIS A 100 -1.23 13.42 0.98
CA HIS A 100 -0.69 12.99 2.26
C HIS A 100 0.78 12.55 2.21
N GLY A 101 1.48 12.75 1.08
CA GLY A 101 2.90 12.48 0.95
C GLY A 101 3.25 11.02 0.63
N SER A 102 2.36 10.28 -0.03
CA SER A 102 2.70 8.92 -0.47
C SER A 102 3.90 8.90 -1.41
N GLN A 103 4.75 7.88 -1.29
CA GLN A 103 5.90 7.70 -2.15
C GLN A 103 5.46 7.22 -3.54
N VAL A 104 5.46 8.14 -4.50
CA VAL A 104 4.97 7.91 -5.88
C VAL A 104 5.72 6.80 -6.59
N ASN A 105 7.04 6.76 -6.40
CA ASN A 105 7.97 5.83 -7.04
C ASN A 105 8.30 4.61 -6.16
N ALA A 106 7.54 4.37 -5.08
CA ALA A 106 7.71 3.17 -4.27
C ALA A 106 7.55 1.92 -5.13
N GLN A 107 8.51 1.00 -5.02
CA GLN A 107 8.46 -0.29 -5.69
C GLN A 107 8.04 -1.37 -4.71
N ASN A 108 7.16 -2.25 -5.14
CA ASN A 108 6.83 -3.47 -4.40
C ASN A 108 7.92 -4.55 -4.62
N ILE A 109 7.79 -5.75 -4.02
CA ILE A 109 8.84 -6.78 -4.14
C ILE A 109 9.08 -7.26 -5.58
N PHE A 110 8.14 -6.98 -6.48
CA PHE A 110 8.26 -7.34 -7.89
C PHE A 110 8.95 -6.24 -8.70
N GLY A 111 9.22 -5.07 -8.12
CA GLY A 111 9.75 -3.91 -8.82
C GLY A 111 8.66 -3.03 -9.49
N LYS A 112 7.38 -3.35 -9.31
CA LYS A 112 6.27 -2.54 -9.84
C LYS A 112 6.05 -1.29 -8.99
N THR A 113 5.74 -0.18 -9.65
CA THR A 113 5.24 1.07 -9.03
C THR A 113 3.74 1.22 -9.23
N ALA A 114 3.11 2.17 -8.54
CA ALA A 114 1.70 2.52 -8.76
C ALA A 114 1.40 2.87 -10.23
N LEU A 115 2.36 3.52 -10.92
CA LEU A 115 2.25 3.86 -12.34
C LEU A 115 2.14 2.62 -13.23
N HIS A 116 2.90 1.56 -12.95
CA HIS A 116 2.81 0.30 -13.69
C HIS A 116 1.39 -0.30 -13.60
N TYR A 117 0.79 -0.31 -12.42
CA TYR A 117 -0.57 -0.85 -12.24
C TYR A 117 -1.63 0.00 -12.93
N ALA A 118 -1.54 1.33 -12.79
CA ALA A 118 -2.46 2.25 -13.46
C ALA A 118 -2.36 2.13 -14.99
N ALA A 119 -1.14 2.00 -15.51
CA ALA A 119 -0.88 1.90 -16.93
C ALA A 119 -1.36 0.56 -17.52
N LEU A 120 -1.08 -0.56 -16.83
CA LEU A 120 -1.54 -1.90 -17.20
C LEU A 120 -3.08 -1.98 -17.30
N LYS A 121 -3.78 -1.30 -16.39
CA LYS A 121 -5.25 -1.32 -16.29
C LYS A 121 -5.97 -0.22 -17.06
N GLY A 122 -5.24 0.67 -17.75
CA GLY A 122 -5.86 1.73 -18.54
C GLY A 122 -6.42 2.91 -17.74
N HIS A 123 -5.97 3.12 -16.50
CA HIS A 123 -6.50 4.18 -15.64
C HIS A 123 -5.89 5.55 -15.98
N VAL A 124 -6.30 6.13 -17.12
CA VAL A 124 -5.76 7.38 -17.69
C VAL A 124 -5.68 8.52 -16.69
N GLN A 125 -6.74 8.75 -15.91
CA GLN A 125 -6.77 9.84 -14.92
C GLN A 125 -5.75 9.62 -13.79
N ILE A 126 -5.58 8.38 -13.35
CA ILE A 126 -4.59 8.03 -12.32
C ILE A 126 -3.18 8.20 -12.86
N VAL A 127 -2.94 7.78 -14.11
CA VAL A 127 -1.66 8.00 -14.79
C VAL A 127 -1.34 9.50 -14.82
N GLY A 128 -2.30 10.35 -15.20
CA GLY A 128 -2.13 11.80 -15.15
C GLY A 128 -1.75 12.32 -13.76
N LEU A 129 -2.49 11.93 -12.72
CA LEU A 129 -2.19 12.33 -11.34
C LEU A 129 -0.80 11.90 -10.88
N LEU A 130 -0.39 10.67 -11.19
CA LEU A 130 0.94 10.16 -10.83
C LEU A 130 2.04 10.94 -11.55
N LEU A 131 1.88 11.22 -12.84
CA LEU A 131 2.83 12.03 -13.62
C LEU A 131 2.96 13.46 -13.10
N ASP A 132 1.83 14.09 -12.77
CA ASP A 132 1.80 15.44 -12.20
C ASP A 132 2.45 15.49 -10.80
N ASN A 133 2.60 14.33 -10.14
CA ASN A 133 3.34 14.15 -8.87
C ASN A 133 4.72 13.48 -9.07
N ASN A 134 5.36 13.71 -10.23
CA ASN A 134 6.74 13.29 -10.51
C ASN A 134 6.96 11.77 -10.49
N ALA A 135 5.99 10.99 -10.97
CA ALA A 135 6.20 9.57 -11.22
C ALA A 135 7.33 9.35 -12.26
N ASP A 136 8.26 8.48 -11.93
CA ASP A 136 9.42 8.14 -12.76
C ASP A 136 9.02 7.13 -13.85
N LEU A 137 9.20 7.55 -15.10
CA LEU A 137 8.88 6.76 -16.29
C LEU A 137 9.98 5.77 -16.67
N SER A 138 11.19 5.92 -16.11
CA SER A 138 12.35 5.09 -16.40
C SER A 138 12.37 3.78 -15.62
N ILE A 139 11.54 3.66 -14.57
CA ILE A 139 11.47 2.45 -13.75
C ILE A 139 10.93 1.29 -14.61
N LEU A 140 11.69 0.20 -14.63
CA LEU A 140 11.35 -1.00 -15.39
C LEU A 140 10.83 -2.10 -14.46
N PHE A 141 9.78 -2.78 -14.91
CA PHE A 141 9.28 -4.03 -14.36
C PHE A 141 9.32 -5.12 -15.42
N GLU A 142 9.98 -6.26 -15.13
CA GLU A 142 10.24 -7.33 -16.11
C GLU A 142 10.94 -6.81 -17.39
N GLY A 143 11.85 -5.84 -17.23
CA GLY A 143 12.54 -5.20 -18.35
C GLY A 143 11.68 -4.25 -19.18
N LYS A 144 10.45 -3.97 -18.75
CA LYS A 144 9.49 -3.12 -19.47
C LYS A 144 9.07 -1.91 -18.64
N SER A 145 8.97 -0.75 -19.27
CA SER A 145 8.45 0.47 -18.66
C SER A 145 6.92 0.46 -18.60
N ALA A 146 6.33 1.41 -17.86
CA ALA A 146 4.88 1.56 -17.77
C ALA A 146 4.21 1.76 -19.15
N VAL A 147 4.87 2.46 -20.09
CA VAL A 147 4.32 2.66 -21.45
C VAL A 147 4.35 1.38 -22.30
N GLN A 148 5.36 0.53 -22.11
CA GLN A 148 5.42 -0.77 -22.78
C GLN A 148 4.30 -1.69 -22.27
N HIS A 149 4.08 -1.74 -20.95
CA HIS A 149 2.95 -2.47 -20.36
C HIS A 149 1.59 -1.94 -20.85
N ALA A 150 1.41 -0.62 -20.93
CA ALA A 150 0.19 -0.03 -21.49
C ALA A 150 -0.03 -0.41 -22.97
N SER A 151 1.05 -0.45 -23.77
CA SER A 151 1.00 -0.83 -25.18
C SER A 151 0.61 -2.29 -25.37
N GLU A 152 1.16 -3.20 -24.56
CA GLU A 152 0.87 -4.63 -24.61
C GLU A 152 -0.55 -5.00 -24.15
N ASN A 153 -1.23 -4.09 -23.44
CA ASN A 153 -2.58 -4.28 -22.92
C ASN A 153 -3.60 -3.39 -23.66
N ASP A 154 -3.26 -2.90 -24.86
CA ASP A 154 -4.11 -2.07 -25.73
C ASP A 154 -4.66 -0.80 -25.05
N GLN A 155 -3.92 -0.24 -24.09
CA GLN A 155 -4.31 0.97 -23.35
C GLN A 155 -3.93 2.25 -24.12
N HIS A 156 -4.51 2.43 -25.30
CA HIS A 156 -4.17 3.47 -26.27
C HIS A 156 -4.06 4.88 -25.67
N GLN A 157 -5.08 5.30 -24.89
CA GLN A 157 -5.08 6.63 -24.26
C GLN A 157 -3.96 6.81 -23.21
N VAL A 158 -3.63 5.73 -22.48
CA VAL A 158 -2.50 5.76 -21.54
C VAL A 158 -1.18 5.86 -22.29
N VAL A 159 -1.03 5.13 -23.39
CA VAL A 159 0.19 5.18 -24.22
C VAL A 159 0.41 6.58 -24.77
N GLU A 160 -0.63 7.22 -25.30
CA GLU A 160 -0.56 8.61 -25.77
C GLU A 160 -0.15 9.56 -24.64
N LEU A 161 -0.79 9.45 -23.48
CA LEU A 161 -0.48 10.29 -22.32
C LEU A 161 0.97 10.10 -21.86
N LEU A 162 1.43 8.87 -21.69
CA LEU A 162 2.81 8.57 -21.25
C LEU A 162 3.86 9.05 -22.26
N LYS A 163 3.60 8.88 -23.57
CA LYS A 163 4.49 9.38 -24.62
C LYS A 163 4.56 10.91 -24.63
N SER A 164 3.43 11.59 -24.42
CA SER A 164 3.38 13.06 -24.41
C SER A 164 4.12 13.70 -23.23
N LYS A 165 4.26 12.97 -22.11
CA LYS A 165 4.87 13.45 -20.87
C LYS A 165 6.29 12.91 -20.64
N GLY A 166 6.70 11.89 -21.40
CA GLY A 166 8.01 11.24 -21.32
C GLY A 166 9.02 11.65 -22.39
N SER A 167 8.67 12.56 -23.30
CA SER A 167 9.56 13.18 -24.30
C SER A 167 10.18 14.48 -23.80
#